data_AF-A0A7S0UUR9-F1
#
_entry.id   AF-A0A7S0UUR9-F1
#
_cell.length_a   1.000
_cell.length_b   1.000
_cell.length_c   1.000
_cell.angle_alpha   90.00
_cell.angle_beta   90.00
_cell.angle_gamma   90.00
#
_symmetry.space_group_name_H-M   'P 1'
#
loop_
_entity.id
_entity.type
_entity.pdbx_description
1 polymer ?
#
loop_
_entity_poly.entity_id
_entity_poly.type
_entity_poly.pdbx_seq_one_letter_code
_entity_poly.pdbx_strand_id
1 'polypeptide(L)'
;MFRLLVNALKKHHSISKAPLSCSSLRNFNCSATLRMPTVGVNRDNLFARMGKTYTDEEFDHLCFEYGIELDDVTSEREMLSKELKDKEGLDVEGVSDDVIYRIDIPANRYDMLCIEGISRALNIFRGVEKIPKYTLANMEGKPLQQMIV
;
A
#
# COMPACT_ATOMS: atom_id res chain seq x y z
N MET A 1 31.84 39.78 22.11
CA MET A 1 32.61 38.53 22.31
C MET A 1 31.84 37.38 21.66
N PHE A 2 32.53 36.56 20.87
CA PHE A 2 32.06 35.31 20.28
C PHE A 2 31.00 35.37 19.17
N ARG A 3 31.30 36.21 18.18
CA ARG A 3 30.95 36.04 16.76
C ARG A 3 31.94 35.07 16.07
N LEU A 4 32.25 33.94 16.71
CA LEU A 4 33.46 33.14 16.42
C LEU A 4 33.27 31.62 16.34
N LEU A 5 32.05 31.08 16.13
CA LEU A 5 31.94 29.60 16.02
C LEU A 5 31.02 28.99 14.95
N VAL A 6 30.47 29.76 14.01
CA VAL A 6 29.85 29.14 12.81
C VAL A 6 30.34 29.83 11.53
N ASN A 7 31.59 30.27 11.57
CA ASN A 7 32.41 30.71 10.43
C ASN A 7 33.39 29.59 10.02
N ALA A 8 32.98 28.33 10.10
CA ALA A 8 33.71 27.21 9.51
C ALA A 8 32.74 26.49 8.57
N LEU A 9 33.15 26.28 7.32
CA LEU A 9 32.43 25.56 6.25
C LEU A 9 31.50 26.39 5.35
N LYS A 10 31.83 27.66 5.10
CA LYS A 10 31.47 28.33 3.84
C LYS A 10 32.74 28.76 3.10
N LYS A 11 33.32 27.83 2.34
CA LYS A 11 34.38 27.99 1.32
C LYS A 11 34.90 26.57 1.02
N HIS A 12 34.89 26.02 -0.18
CA HIS A 12 34.96 26.55 -1.53
C HIS A 12 34.38 25.52 -2.52
N HIS A 13 34.21 25.99 -3.75
CA HIS A 13 34.33 25.20 -4.98
C HIS A 13 33.05 24.60 -5.59
N SER A 14 32.36 25.47 -6.33
CA SER A 14 31.91 25.17 -7.68
C SER A 14 33.00 24.40 -8.45
N ILE A 15 32.72 23.22 -8.99
CA ILE A 15 33.40 22.61 -10.16
C ILE A 15 32.43 21.59 -10.79
N SER A 16 32.10 21.86 -12.06
CA SER A 16 31.76 20.99 -13.20
C SER A 16 30.95 19.69 -13.04
N LYS A 17 29.87 19.65 -13.83
CA LYS A 17 29.41 18.49 -14.61
C LYS A 17 30.58 17.67 -15.19
N ALA A 18 30.59 16.35 -14.98
CA ALA A 18 31.09 15.36 -15.94
C ALA A 18 30.67 13.92 -15.52
N PRO A 19 30.58 12.98 -16.48
CA PRO A 19 29.75 11.78 -16.41
C PRO A 19 30.47 10.63 -15.73
N LEU A 20 29.76 9.87 -14.88
CA LEU A 20 30.26 8.57 -14.47
C LEU A 20 30.01 7.58 -15.60
N SER A 21 31.09 7.26 -16.29
CA SER A 21 31.17 6.30 -17.38
C SER A 21 30.75 4.91 -16.93
N CYS A 22 29.69 4.43 -17.56
CA CYS A 22 29.34 3.03 -17.67
C CYS A 22 30.44 2.28 -18.43
N SER A 23 31.16 1.40 -17.74
CA SER A 23 31.77 0.22 -18.38
C SER A 23 32.27 -0.78 -17.33
N SER A 24 31.77 -2.00 -17.46
CA SER A 24 32.40 -3.23 -16.94
C SER A 24 32.11 -3.66 -15.51
N LEU A 25 30.83 -3.90 -15.19
CA LEU A 25 30.46 -5.09 -14.42
C LEU A 25 29.29 -5.81 -15.11
N ARG A 26 29.70 -6.84 -15.85
CA ARG A 26 28.99 -8.03 -16.35
C ARG A 26 27.59 -8.26 -15.76
N ASN A 27 26.60 -8.28 -16.67
CA ASN A 27 25.38 -9.09 -16.62
C ASN A 27 24.79 -9.33 -15.22
N PHE A 28 24.27 -8.29 -14.60
CA PHE A 28 23.00 -8.44 -13.89
C PHE A 28 21.93 -7.85 -14.80
N ASN A 29 21.01 -8.70 -15.26
CA ASN A 29 19.73 -8.24 -15.77
C ASN A 29 19.03 -7.50 -14.63
N CYS A 30 19.34 -6.21 -14.47
CA CYS A 30 18.56 -5.28 -13.68
C CYS A 30 17.36 -4.88 -14.53
N SER A 31 16.44 -5.83 -14.70
CA SER A 31 15.03 -5.55 -14.94
C SER A 31 14.25 -6.33 -13.90
N ALA A 32 14.65 -6.16 -12.64
CA ALA A 32 13.67 -6.25 -11.58
C ALA A 32 12.91 -4.93 -11.66
N THR A 33 11.84 -4.88 -12.45
CA THR A 33 10.75 -3.95 -12.14
C THR A 33 10.50 -4.12 -10.67
N LEU A 34 10.78 -3.09 -9.87
CA LEU A 34 10.46 -3.06 -8.45
C LEU A 34 8.92 -2.99 -8.40
N ARG A 35 8.25 -4.11 -8.73
CA ARG A 35 6.79 -4.17 -8.73
C ARG A 35 6.39 -4.06 -7.28
N MET A 36 5.87 -2.89 -6.94
CA MET A 36 5.14 -2.74 -5.70
C MET A 36 3.98 -3.75 -5.74
N PRO A 37 3.82 -4.63 -4.74
CA PRO A 37 2.65 -5.47 -4.68
C PRO A 37 1.38 -4.60 -4.61
N THR A 38 0.51 -4.78 -5.60
CA THR A 38 -0.82 -4.16 -5.63
C THR A 38 -1.83 -5.09 -4.97
N VAL A 39 -2.58 -4.56 -4.00
CA VAL A 39 -3.65 -5.28 -3.30
C VAL A 39 -5.00 -4.67 -3.67
N GLY A 40 -5.89 -5.49 -4.21
CA GLY A 40 -7.28 -5.11 -4.47
C GLY A 40 -8.14 -5.32 -3.22
N VAL A 41 -8.77 -4.25 -2.72
CA VAL A 41 -9.64 -4.28 -1.54
C VAL A 41 -10.99 -3.65 -1.85
N ASN A 42 -12.05 -4.24 -1.30
CA ASN A 42 -13.40 -3.66 -1.39
C ASN A 42 -13.51 -2.50 -0.38
N ARG A 43 -13.91 -1.32 -0.89
CA ARG A 43 -14.02 -0.07 -0.13
C ARG A 43 -14.91 -0.22 1.09
N ASP A 44 -16.10 -0.79 0.92
CA ASP A 44 -17.12 -0.78 1.96
C ASP A 44 -16.69 -1.70 3.12
N ASN A 45 -16.05 -2.83 2.80
CA ASN A 45 -15.46 -3.73 3.78
C ASN A 45 -14.28 -3.09 4.54
N LEU A 46 -13.48 -2.27 3.86
CA LEU A 46 -12.37 -1.54 4.47
C LEU A 46 -12.90 -0.47 5.44
N PHE A 47 -13.87 0.33 5.01
CA PHE A 47 -14.46 1.40 5.82
C PHE A 47 -15.24 0.87 7.02
N ALA A 48 -15.93 -0.26 6.86
CA ALA A 48 -16.57 -0.97 7.97
C ALA A 48 -15.55 -1.37 9.06
N ARG A 49 -14.37 -1.89 8.68
CA ARG A 49 -13.31 -2.25 9.63
C ARG A 49 -12.60 -1.04 10.24
N MET A 50 -12.46 0.06 9.50
CA MET A 50 -11.90 1.30 10.04
C MET A 50 -12.87 2.06 10.97
N GLY A 51 -14.16 1.73 10.94
CA GLY A 51 -15.19 2.37 11.75
C GLY A 51 -15.48 3.83 11.35
N LYS A 52 -15.04 4.25 10.17
CA LYS A 52 -15.29 5.57 9.59
C LYS A 52 -15.38 5.45 8.07
N THR A 53 -16.35 6.15 7.49
CA THR A 53 -16.49 6.32 6.04
C THR A 53 -15.61 7.48 5.57
N TYR A 54 -14.89 7.28 4.48
CA TYR A 54 -14.02 8.28 3.88
C TYR A 54 -14.48 8.61 2.46
N THR A 55 -14.17 9.82 2.02
CA THR A 55 -14.16 10.18 0.60
C THR A 55 -12.87 9.68 -0.05
N ASP A 56 -12.85 9.58 -1.39
CA ASP A 56 -11.69 9.08 -2.11
C ASP A 56 -10.47 10.00 -1.91
N GLU A 57 -10.68 11.33 -1.86
CA GLU A 57 -9.62 12.30 -1.63
C GLU A 57 -9.06 12.25 -0.21
N GLU A 58 -9.94 12.12 0.80
CA GLU A 58 -9.51 11.96 2.19
C GLU A 58 -8.71 10.67 2.40
N PHE A 59 -9.11 9.60 1.71
CA PHE A 59 -8.43 8.32 1.78
C PHE A 59 -7.06 8.36 1.10
N ASP A 60 -6.95 9.01 -0.08
CA ASP A 60 -5.68 9.22 -0.77
C ASP A 60 -4.68 10.02 0.09
N HIS A 61 -5.14 11.11 0.72
CA HIS A 61 -4.30 11.88 1.64
C HIS A 61 -3.81 11.05 2.84
N LEU A 62 -4.67 10.20 3.41
CA LEU A 62 -4.29 9.30 4.51
C LEU A 62 -3.26 8.26 4.06
N CYS A 63 -3.44 7.69 2.87
CA CYS A 63 -2.51 6.75 2.25
C CYS A 63 -1.15 7.40 2.03
N PHE A 64 -1.11 8.61 1.48
CA PHE A 64 0.11 9.35 1.23
C PHE A 64 0.87 9.68 2.53
N GLU A 65 0.17 10.14 3.58
CA GLU A 65 0.78 10.43 4.89
C GLU A 65 1.44 9.18 5.51
N TYR A 66 0.82 8.03 5.26
CA TYR A 66 1.30 6.74 5.75
C TYR A 66 2.39 6.10 4.86
N GLY A 67 2.58 6.60 3.63
CA GLY A 67 3.58 6.14 2.66
C GLY A 67 3.13 4.94 1.83
N ILE A 68 1.83 4.85 1.53
CA ILE A 68 1.22 3.93 0.55
C ILE A 68 0.51 4.75 -0.53
N GLU A 69 0.34 4.19 -1.72
CA GLU A 69 -0.23 4.91 -2.86
C GLU A 69 -1.55 4.25 -3.29
N LEU A 70 -2.59 5.05 -3.55
CA LEU A 70 -3.82 4.59 -4.17
C LEU A 70 -3.64 4.65 -5.69
N ASP A 71 -3.57 3.49 -6.34
CA ASP A 71 -3.27 3.39 -7.78
C ASP A 71 -4.54 3.62 -8.62
N ASP A 72 -5.54 2.74 -8.45
CA ASP A 72 -6.81 2.81 -9.18
C ASP A 72 -8.01 2.69 -8.23
N VAL A 73 -9.04 3.49 -8.51
CA VAL A 73 -10.39 3.30 -7.96
C VAL A 73 -11.27 2.74 -9.08
N THR A 74 -11.53 1.44 -9.06
CA THR A 74 -12.39 0.78 -10.05
C THR A 74 -13.75 0.47 -9.45
N SER A 75 -14.84 0.95 -10.05
CA SER A 75 -16.18 0.48 -9.71
C SER A 75 -16.59 -0.66 -10.64
N GLU A 76 -17.24 -1.70 -10.13
CA GLU A 76 -17.73 -2.82 -10.94
C GLU A 76 -18.69 -2.36 -12.06
N ARG A 77 -19.44 -1.28 -11.82
CA ARG A 77 -20.29 -0.60 -12.82
C ARG A 77 -19.53 -0.08 -14.04
N GLU A 78 -18.34 0.50 -13.84
CA GLU A 78 -17.51 1.01 -14.94
C GLU A 78 -16.80 -0.10 -15.71
N MET A 79 -16.55 -1.24 -15.09
CA MET A 79 -16.01 -2.42 -15.78
C MET A 79 -17.10 -3.07 -16.64
N LEU A 80 -18.30 -3.29 -16.08
CA LEU A 80 -19.44 -3.86 -16.81
C LEU A 80 -19.87 -2.99 -17.99
N SER A 81 -19.93 -1.67 -17.84
CA SER A 81 -20.29 -0.78 -18.96
C SER A 81 -19.25 -0.70 -20.08
N LYS A 82 -17.99 -1.09 -19.82
CA LYS A 82 -16.95 -1.19 -20.85
C LYS A 82 -16.95 -2.55 -21.54
N GLU A 83 -17.25 -3.63 -20.82
CA GLU A 83 -17.34 -4.99 -21.37
C GLU A 83 -18.68 -5.28 -22.10
N LEU A 84 -19.78 -4.66 -21.65
CA LEU A 84 -21.12 -4.86 -22.24
C LEU A 84 -21.37 -4.01 -23.50
N LYS A 85 -20.49 -3.09 -23.88
CA LYS A 85 -20.60 -2.37 -25.15
C LYS A 85 -20.47 -3.27 -26.38
N ASP A 86 -19.94 -4.48 -26.20
CA ASP A 86 -19.81 -5.49 -27.27
C ASP A 86 -20.90 -6.58 -27.22
N LYS A 87 -21.77 -6.61 -26.20
CA LYS A 87 -22.86 -7.59 -26.07
C LYS A 87 -24.12 -6.92 -25.52
N GLU A 88 -25.00 -6.52 -26.43
CA GLU A 88 -26.33 -6.04 -26.12
C GLU A 88 -27.10 -7.06 -25.25
N GLY A 89 -27.66 -6.59 -24.12
CA GLY A 89 -28.85 -7.20 -23.52
C GLY A 89 -28.67 -8.15 -22.34
N LEU A 90 -27.87 -7.80 -21.33
CA LEU A 90 -28.06 -8.40 -20.00
C LEU A 90 -28.16 -7.30 -18.94
N ASP A 91 -29.40 -6.97 -18.58
CA ASP A 91 -29.72 -6.23 -17.37
C ASP A 91 -29.33 -7.12 -16.17
N VAL A 92 -28.15 -6.85 -15.60
CA VAL A 92 -27.67 -7.61 -14.45
C VAL A 92 -28.30 -7.05 -13.18
N GLU A 93 -29.60 -7.35 -12.99
CA GLU A 93 -30.29 -7.14 -11.72
C GLU A 93 -29.66 -8.04 -10.65
N GLY A 94 -28.63 -7.53 -9.96
CA GLY A 94 -27.95 -8.26 -8.89
C GLY A 94 -26.48 -7.94 -8.70
N VAL A 95 -25.87 -7.08 -9.51
CA VAL A 95 -24.48 -6.62 -9.27
C VAL A 95 -24.53 -5.49 -8.26
N SER A 96 -23.95 -5.72 -7.08
CA SER A 96 -23.74 -4.66 -6.09
C SER A 96 -22.68 -3.69 -6.59
N ASP A 97 -22.81 -2.43 -6.25
CA ASP A 97 -21.95 -1.37 -6.78
C ASP A 97 -20.63 -1.29 -6.04
N ASP A 98 -19.95 -2.43 -5.98
CA ASP A 98 -18.79 -2.60 -5.13
C ASP A 98 -17.62 -1.82 -5.75
N VAL A 99 -17.10 -0.87 -4.98
CA VAL A 99 -15.93 -0.08 -5.37
C VAL A 99 -14.69 -0.81 -4.86
N ILE A 100 -13.80 -1.14 -5.78
CA ILE A 100 -12.55 -1.83 -5.52
C ILE A 100 -11.42 -0.82 -5.62
N TYR A 101 -10.67 -0.68 -4.53
CA TYR A 101 -9.43 0.09 -4.47
C TYR A 101 -8.23 -0.80 -4.73
N ARG A 102 -7.34 -0.35 -5.61
CA ARG A 102 -6.03 -0.94 -5.82
C ARG A 102 -5.00 -0.09 -5.09
N ILE A 103 -4.37 -0.68 -4.09
CA ILE A 103 -3.40 0.00 -3.22
C ILE A 103 -2.03 -0.61 -3.49
N ASP A 104 -1.06 0.26 -3.77
CA ASP A 104 0.34 -0.12 -3.97
C ASP A 104 1.12 -0.03 -2.66
N ILE A 105 1.73 -1.16 -2.28
CA ILE A 105 2.42 -1.32 -1.01
C ILE A 105 3.91 -1.53 -1.28
N PRO A 106 4.83 -0.92 -0.50
CA PRO A 106 6.25 -1.19 -0.64
C PRO A 106 6.57 -2.66 -0.36
N ALA A 107 7.46 -3.25 -1.15
CA ALA A 107 7.78 -4.69 -1.13
C ALA A 107 8.25 -5.25 0.24
N ASN A 108 8.66 -4.39 1.16
CA ASN A 108 9.16 -4.79 2.48
C ASN A 108 8.07 -4.91 3.55
N ARG A 109 6.78 -4.71 3.20
CA ARG A 109 5.69 -4.55 4.18
C ARG A 109 4.59 -5.59 4.00
N TYR A 110 4.80 -6.75 4.62
CA TYR A 110 3.91 -7.92 4.52
C TYR A 110 2.60 -7.77 5.31
N ASP A 111 2.57 -6.90 6.33
CA ASP A 111 1.41 -6.74 7.21
C ASP A 111 0.17 -6.17 6.51
N MET A 112 0.30 -5.63 5.30
CA MET A 112 -0.77 -4.95 4.58
C MET A 112 -1.22 -5.68 3.31
N LEU A 113 -0.80 -6.93 3.14
CA LEU A 113 -1.26 -7.76 2.02
C LEU A 113 -2.73 -8.21 2.16
N CYS A 114 -3.38 -7.89 3.28
CA CYS A 114 -4.78 -8.19 3.56
C CYS A 114 -5.54 -6.98 4.11
N ILE A 115 -6.88 -7.04 4.03
CA ILE A 115 -7.79 -5.97 4.45
C ILE A 115 -7.68 -5.72 5.96
N GLU A 116 -7.58 -6.79 6.76
CA GLU A 116 -7.39 -6.73 8.21
C GLU A 116 -6.09 -6.02 8.59
N GLY A 117 -5.06 -6.28 7.81
CA GLY A 117 -3.74 -5.70 7.96
C GLY A 117 -3.74 -4.19 7.74
N ILE A 118 -4.26 -3.76 6.58
CA ILE A 118 -4.38 -2.35 6.20
C ILE A 118 -5.23 -1.58 7.21
N SER A 119 -6.44 -2.07 7.50
CA SER A 119 -7.36 -1.40 8.43
C SER A 119 -6.76 -1.21 9.82
N ARG A 120 -6.14 -2.25 10.37
CA ARG A 120 -5.46 -2.18 11.67
C ARG A 120 -4.28 -1.22 11.65
N ALA A 121 -3.46 -1.26 10.59
CA ALA A 121 -2.27 -0.44 10.53
C ALA A 121 -2.61 1.07 10.36
N LEU A 122 -3.65 1.40 9.59
CA LEU A 122 -4.20 2.76 9.49
C LEU A 122 -4.86 3.23 10.80
N ASN A 123 -5.59 2.34 11.49
CA ASN A 123 -6.21 2.67 12.79
C ASN A 123 -5.17 2.95 13.89
N ILE A 124 -4.07 2.18 13.91
CA ILE A 124 -2.95 2.41 14.82
C ILE A 124 -2.25 3.73 14.48
N PHE A 125 -2.02 4.02 13.19
CA PHE A 125 -1.41 5.26 12.73
C PHE A 125 -2.20 6.50 13.20
N ARG A 126 -3.53 6.44 13.10
CA ARG A 126 -4.45 7.49 13.57
C ARG A 126 -4.58 7.56 15.11
N GLY A 127 -4.02 6.59 15.85
CA GLY A 127 -4.15 6.50 17.29
C GLY A 127 -5.54 6.07 17.78
N VAL A 128 -6.39 5.52 16.90
CA VAL A 128 -7.72 5.00 17.26
C VAL A 128 -7.58 3.67 18.00
N GLU A 129 -6.71 2.80 17.49
CA GLU A 129 -6.43 1.49 18.06
C GLU A 129 -5.04 1.46 18.70
N LYS A 130 -4.90 0.71 19.80
CA LYS A 130 -3.60 0.47 20.43
C LYS A 130 -2.87 -0.66 19.70
N ILE A 131 -1.54 -0.63 19.73
CA ILE A 131 -0.71 -1.69 19.14
C ILE A 131 -1.12 -3.05 19.74
N PRO A 132 -1.54 -4.03 18.92
CA PRO A 132 -1.95 -5.34 19.40
C PRO A 132 -0.74 -6.09 19.97
N LYS A 133 -0.98 -6.82 21.07
CA LYS A 133 0.03 -7.69 21.68
C LYS A 133 -0.26 -9.13 21.27
N TYR A 134 0.59 -9.69 20.43
CA TYR A 134 0.51 -11.10 20.05
C TYR A 134 1.21 -11.96 21.10
N THR A 135 0.46 -12.88 21.70
CA THR A 135 0.98 -13.88 22.63
C THR A 135 0.65 -15.26 22.09
N LEU A 136 1.56 -16.20 22.31
CA LEU A 136 1.27 -17.60 22.01
C LEU A 136 0.11 -18.08 22.89
N ALA A 137 -0.91 -18.66 22.27
CA ALA A 137 -1.97 -19.32 23.01
C ALA A 137 -1.39 -20.54 23.73
N ASN A 138 -1.81 -20.79 24.98
CA ASN A 138 -1.47 -22.04 25.64
C ASN A 138 -2.21 -23.19 24.93
N MET A 139 -1.43 -24.16 24.45
CA MET A 139 -1.90 -25.35 23.72
C MET A 139 -1.74 -26.64 24.55
N GLU A 140 -1.43 -26.55 25.83
CA GLU A 140 -1.36 -27.70 26.74
C GLU A 140 -2.67 -28.52 26.70
N GLY A 141 -2.54 -29.82 26.44
CA GLY A 141 -3.66 -30.76 26.38
C GLY A 141 -4.51 -30.72 25.11
N LYS A 142 -4.21 -29.86 24.12
CA LYS A 142 -4.93 -29.84 22.83
C LYS A 142 -4.30 -30.83 21.84
N PRO A 143 -5.12 -31.55 21.04
CA PRO A 143 -4.60 -32.47 20.03
C PRO A 143 -3.82 -31.69 18.96
N LEU A 144 -2.66 -32.22 18.56
CA LEU A 144 -1.92 -31.70 17.42
C LEU A 144 -2.77 -31.87 16.16
N GLN A 145 -2.95 -30.79 15.41
CA GLN A 145 -3.64 -30.84 14.12
C GLN A 145 -2.67 -31.37 13.07
N GLN A 146 -3.07 -32.43 12.36
CA GLN A 146 -2.34 -32.90 11.18
C GLN A 146 -2.88 -32.19 9.94
N MET A 147 -1.96 -31.63 9.15
CA MET A 147 -2.25 -31.22 7.78
C MET A 147 -2.28 -32.49 6.92
N ILE A 148 -3.46 -32.91 6.50
CA ILE A 148 -3.61 -33.98 5.51
C ILE A 148 -3.45 -33.32 4.15
N VAL A 149 -2.40 -33.73 3.43
CA VAL A 149 -2.13 -33.32 2.04
C VAL A 149 -2.69 -34.36 1.10
#